data_AF-A0A1M6KDX3-F1
#
_entry.id   AF-A0A1M6KDX3-F1
#
_cell.length_a   1.000
_cell.length_b   1.000
_cell.length_c   1.000
_cell.angle_alpha   90.00
_cell.angle_beta   90.00
_cell.angle_gamma   90.00
#
_symmetry.space_group_name_H-M   'P 1'
#
loop_
_entity.id
_entity.type
_entity.pdbx_description
1 polymer ?
#
loop_
_entity_poly.entity_id
_entity_poly.type
_entity_poly.pdbx_seq_one_letter_code
_entity_poly.pdbx_strand_id
1 'polypeptide(L)'
;MNNYLNNNVLLINEYEKLYSDGIRIDEVIDKFRNDKFYFTAFDYGRFRVFIDSCLLLLNKEKLNKYKKDEYSYAEFFKLVENDQQLKYYLSFIRSNPMFSEVKKPCLFFSTEGKNKGAWDQVATIRLSFAHMQYGNFMSQESGLMISFMLYNKDKGVKKDEGIVFEPMLHEFVKGFFSNYSFGMPFKTCFFMKYSLKNNRKTLNFRFYEIVAKKNKNQKFDGYSSNVISELIKQFSDSKVDIVQYIYKNEAKYEIKESEIAEKINIKHYNICAKKYNFDTNDKYYYGLKTFLDFETELSNFLIHVGQLNNVLYEYSIVKNSGNYTKKQIEELCPQFEGQIRELKEDETATISFEIGFSYLKIMNFALRTEDDDYEKIDYSLIDVSKFLFNTELLKKYIDDNNIIDSAKQKYVIERVRNSLMHGNINCEVTKSGEVLVVFTDSFNKRNDVIKILLCDLKCFLNQKALYTGIPGQTDVLLMQRKE
;
A
#
# COMPACT_ATOMS: atom_id res chain seq x y z
N MET A 1 -6.34 -7.85 23.29
CA MET A 1 -5.80 -6.76 22.44
C MET A 1 -6.89 -6.29 21.48
N ASN A 2 -6.81 -5.10 20.89
CA ASN A 2 -7.83 -4.63 19.95
C ASN A 2 -8.02 -5.62 18.80
N ASN A 3 -9.26 -5.80 18.32
CA ASN A 3 -9.52 -6.57 17.10
C ASN A 3 -8.73 -6.00 15.91
N TYR A 4 -8.41 -6.83 14.91
CA TYR A 4 -7.60 -6.47 13.75
C TYR A 4 -8.11 -5.23 12.99
N LEU A 5 -9.41 -5.18 12.67
CA LEU A 5 -9.99 -4.04 11.96
C LEU A 5 -10.00 -2.76 12.81
N ASN A 6 -10.22 -2.90 14.11
CA ASN A 6 -10.16 -1.78 15.07
C ASN A 6 -8.73 -1.27 15.26
N ASN A 7 -7.74 -2.17 15.31
CA ASN A 7 -6.32 -1.84 15.34
C ASN A 7 -5.94 -0.97 14.13
N ASN A 8 -6.37 -1.38 12.94
CA ASN A 8 -6.12 -0.64 11.71
C ASN A 8 -6.72 0.77 11.77
N VAL A 9 -7.99 0.91 12.18
CA VAL A 9 -8.63 2.23 12.31
C VAL A 9 -7.87 3.14 13.29
N LEU A 10 -7.45 2.61 14.44
CA LEU A 10 -6.73 3.38 15.45
C LEU A 10 -5.37 3.88 14.92
N LEU A 11 -4.60 3.02 14.26
CA LEU A 11 -3.30 3.41 13.68
C LEU A 11 -3.46 4.36 12.49
N ILE A 12 -4.46 4.14 11.62
CA ILE A 12 -4.79 5.08 10.53
C ILE A 12 -5.09 6.47 11.09
N ASN A 13 -5.93 6.55 12.14
CA ASN A 13 -6.29 7.83 12.75
C ASN A 13 -5.10 8.49 13.47
N GLU A 14 -4.21 7.71 14.09
CA GLU A 14 -2.99 8.25 14.70
C GLU A 14 -2.07 8.87 13.64
N TYR A 15 -1.82 8.18 12.54
CA TYR A 15 -1.00 8.71 11.44
C TYR A 15 -1.67 9.86 10.70
N GLU A 16 -2.99 9.83 10.48
CA GLU A 16 -3.71 10.96 9.88
C GLU A 16 -3.62 12.21 10.76
N LYS A 17 -3.78 12.04 12.08
CA LYS A 17 -3.61 13.12 13.06
C LYS A 17 -2.17 13.63 13.12
N LEU A 18 -1.19 12.75 12.93
CA LEU A 18 0.22 13.13 12.89
C LEU A 18 0.52 14.12 11.75
N TYR A 19 -0.22 14.04 10.64
CA TYR A 19 -0.02 14.87 9.45
C TYR A 19 -1.13 15.90 9.20
N SER A 20 -2.02 16.14 10.16
CA SER A 20 -3.19 17.03 9.96
C SER A 20 -2.82 18.48 9.68
N ASP A 21 -1.68 18.95 10.21
CA ASP A 21 -1.16 20.31 10.05
C ASP A 21 0.00 20.40 9.04
N GLY A 22 0.03 19.43 8.12
CA GLY A 22 1.09 19.21 7.15
C GLY A 22 1.99 18.04 7.52
N ILE A 23 2.75 17.54 6.54
CA ILE A 23 3.71 16.46 6.73
C ILE A 23 5.00 17.10 7.24
N ARG A 24 5.27 17.00 8.55
CA ARG A 24 6.39 17.66 9.22
C ARG A 24 7.27 16.63 9.91
N ILE A 25 8.28 16.15 9.23
CA ILE A 25 9.04 14.98 9.70
C ILE A 25 9.87 15.30 10.95
N ASP A 26 10.33 16.54 11.10
CA ASP A 26 11.03 16.95 12.34
C ASP A 26 10.10 16.85 13.57
N GLU A 27 8.79 17.12 13.44
CA GLU A 27 7.83 16.93 14.54
C GLU A 27 7.57 15.44 14.85
N VAL A 28 7.61 14.58 13.81
CA VAL A 28 7.55 13.12 13.98
C VAL A 28 8.76 12.60 14.75
N ILE A 29 9.96 13.07 14.39
CA ILE A 29 11.22 12.74 15.08
C ILE A 29 11.16 13.21 16.52
N ASP A 30 10.65 14.42 16.79
CA ASP A 30 10.51 14.92 18.15
C ASP A 30 9.50 14.08 18.97
N LYS A 31 8.38 13.64 18.38
CA LYS A 31 7.49 12.67 19.05
C LYS A 31 8.18 11.35 19.34
N PHE A 32 8.96 10.82 18.40
CA PHE A 32 9.73 9.59 18.56
C PHE A 32 10.73 9.69 19.72
N ARG A 33 11.54 10.76 19.75
CA ARG A 33 12.52 11.04 20.83
C ARG A 33 11.88 11.11 22.21
N ASN A 34 10.65 11.60 22.27
CA ASN A 34 9.90 11.77 23.52
C ASN A 34 9.00 10.57 23.85
N ASP A 35 9.13 9.43 23.15
CA ASP A 35 8.38 8.18 23.40
C ASP A 35 6.84 8.42 23.40
N LYS A 36 6.36 9.30 22.51
CA LYS A 36 4.94 9.70 22.41
C LYS A 36 4.12 8.82 21.46
N PHE A 37 4.58 7.61 21.20
CA PHE A 37 3.89 6.61 20.39
C PHE A 37 3.48 5.45 21.30
N TYR A 38 2.18 5.16 21.36
CA TYR A 38 1.61 4.33 22.44
C TYR A 38 1.20 2.91 22.04
N PHE A 39 1.29 2.56 20.76
CA PHE A 39 0.92 1.23 20.29
C PHE A 39 2.01 0.20 20.61
N THR A 40 1.60 -1.05 20.80
CA THR A 40 2.54 -2.14 21.08
C THR A 40 3.23 -2.60 19.79
N ALA A 41 4.36 -3.30 19.92
CA ALA A 41 5.00 -3.95 18.78
C ALA A 41 4.03 -4.87 18.02
N PHE A 42 3.17 -5.61 18.72
CA PHE A 42 2.19 -6.48 18.07
C PHE A 42 1.12 -5.71 17.27
N ASP A 43 0.71 -4.53 17.75
CA ASP A 43 -0.24 -3.66 17.03
C ASP A 43 0.37 -3.13 15.72
N TYR A 44 1.62 -2.65 15.77
CA TYR A 44 2.36 -2.24 14.57
C TYR A 44 2.63 -3.39 13.61
N GLY A 45 2.93 -4.58 14.14
CA GLY A 45 3.11 -5.79 13.35
C GLY A 45 1.85 -6.11 12.55
N ARG A 46 0.69 -6.20 13.20
CA ARG A 46 -0.58 -6.46 12.50
C ARG A 46 -0.89 -5.39 11.45
N PHE A 47 -0.60 -4.13 11.76
CA PHE A 47 -0.78 -3.04 10.81
C PHE A 47 0.17 -3.13 9.63
N ARG A 48 1.39 -3.64 9.81
CA ARG A 48 2.30 -3.96 8.71
C ARG A 48 1.68 -4.95 7.72
N VAL A 49 1.04 -6.02 8.22
CA VAL A 49 0.29 -6.96 7.34
C VAL A 49 -0.80 -6.23 6.56
N PHE A 50 -1.51 -5.29 7.21
CA PHE A 50 -2.53 -4.49 6.53
C PHE A 50 -1.94 -3.62 5.42
N ILE A 51 -0.84 -2.91 5.67
CA ILE A 51 -0.15 -2.08 4.66
C ILE A 51 0.41 -2.94 3.53
N ASP A 52 1.04 -4.07 3.84
CA ASP A 52 1.56 -5.01 2.85
C ASP A 52 0.43 -5.57 1.96
N SER A 53 -0.73 -5.87 2.55
CA SER A 53 -1.91 -6.27 1.79
C SER A 53 -2.39 -5.17 0.84
N CYS A 54 -2.39 -3.91 1.30
CA CYS A 54 -2.76 -2.76 0.49
C CYS A 54 -1.79 -2.55 -0.68
N LEU A 55 -0.48 -2.65 -0.44
CA LEU A 55 0.56 -2.55 -1.48
C LEU A 55 0.42 -3.66 -2.51
N LEU A 56 0.25 -4.90 -2.06
CA LEU A 56 0.10 -6.05 -2.95
C LEU A 56 -1.15 -5.89 -3.82
N LEU A 57 -2.31 -5.60 -3.24
CA LEU A 57 -3.57 -5.45 -3.97
C LEU A 57 -3.54 -4.25 -4.93
N LEU A 58 -2.96 -3.13 -4.50
CA LEU A 58 -2.83 -1.94 -5.33
C LEU A 58 -1.90 -2.19 -6.52
N ASN A 59 -0.73 -2.79 -6.31
CA ASN A 59 0.35 -2.80 -7.29
C ASN A 59 0.42 -4.06 -8.14
N LYS A 60 -0.24 -5.17 -7.78
CA LYS A 60 -0.16 -6.42 -8.56
C LYS A 60 -0.51 -6.25 -10.03
N GLU A 61 -1.60 -5.56 -10.34
CA GLU A 61 -2.00 -5.38 -11.75
C GLU A 61 -1.08 -4.40 -12.49
N LYS A 62 -0.54 -3.38 -11.80
CA LYS A 62 0.45 -2.46 -12.37
C LYS A 62 1.76 -3.19 -12.68
N LEU A 63 2.26 -3.98 -11.73
CA LEU A 63 3.46 -4.80 -11.92
C LEU A 63 3.32 -5.68 -13.17
N ASN A 64 2.17 -6.34 -13.34
CA ASN A 64 1.88 -7.11 -14.54
C ASN A 64 1.76 -6.27 -15.81
N LYS A 65 1.16 -5.08 -15.74
CA LYS A 65 1.03 -4.19 -16.90
C LYS A 65 2.40 -3.69 -17.38
N TYR A 66 3.24 -3.21 -16.47
CA TYR A 66 4.49 -2.52 -16.80
C TYR A 66 5.70 -3.45 -16.90
N LYS A 67 5.73 -4.56 -16.13
CA LYS A 67 6.92 -5.42 -15.96
C LYS A 67 6.68 -6.89 -16.29
N LYS A 68 5.64 -7.20 -17.07
CA LYS A 68 5.36 -8.59 -17.48
C LYS A 68 6.62 -9.25 -18.03
N ASP A 69 6.93 -10.43 -17.50
CA ASP A 69 8.07 -11.28 -17.88
C ASP A 69 9.46 -10.75 -17.45
N GLU A 70 9.54 -9.61 -16.75
CA GLU A 70 10.80 -8.97 -16.33
C GLU A 70 11.17 -9.23 -14.86
N TYR A 71 10.40 -10.07 -14.16
CA TYR A 71 10.65 -10.42 -12.75
C TYR A 71 10.40 -11.91 -12.50
N SER A 72 10.97 -12.43 -11.41
CA SER A 72 10.83 -13.84 -11.02
C SER A 72 10.76 -14.00 -9.51
N TYR A 73 9.57 -14.35 -9.01
CA TYR A 73 9.40 -14.72 -7.60
C TYR A 73 10.21 -15.95 -7.21
N ALA A 74 10.56 -16.83 -8.16
CA ALA A 74 11.39 -17.99 -7.87
C ALA A 74 12.85 -17.62 -7.58
N GLU A 75 13.37 -16.54 -8.18
CA GLU A 75 14.74 -16.08 -7.89
C GLU A 75 14.84 -15.48 -6.49
N PHE A 76 13.79 -14.80 -6.02
CA PHE A 76 13.72 -14.31 -4.64
C PHE A 76 14.03 -15.41 -3.61
N PHE A 77 13.38 -16.58 -3.74
CA PHE A 77 13.61 -17.69 -2.81
C PHE A 77 15.01 -18.29 -2.87
N LYS A 78 15.75 -18.09 -3.97
CA LYS A 78 17.16 -18.52 -4.06
C LYS A 78 18.10 -17.57 -3.32
N LEU A 79 17.73 -16.29 -3.22
CA LEU A 79 18.56 -15.24 -2.63
C LEU A 79 18.19 -14.93 -1.18
N VAL A 80 16.94 -15.18 -0.77
CA VAL A 80 16.42 -14.85 0.57
C VAL A 80 17.22 -15.49 1.71
N GLU A 81 17.88 -16.62 1.46
CA GLU A 81 18.73 -17.27 2.47
C GLU A 81 20.00 -16.46 2.81
N ASN A 82 20.41 -15.56 1.91
CA ASN A 82 21.57 -14.68 2.09
C ASN A 82 21.18 -13.32 2.72
N ASP A 83 19.89 -13.09 2.91
CA ASP A 83 19.35 -11.87 3.50
C ASP A 83 19.74 -11.78 4.98
N GLN A 84 20.55 -10.78 5.34
CA GLN A 84 21.02 -10.61 6.71
C GLN A 84 19.89 -10.23 7.68
N GLN A 85 18.83 -9.57 7.21
CA GLN A 85 17.69 -9.19 8.04
C GLN A 85 16.85 -10.42 8.40
N LEU A 86 16.75 -11.39 7.48
CA LEU A 86 15.96 -12.61 7.67
C LEU A 86 16.78 -13.79 8.21
N LYS A 87 18.10 -13.72 8.25
CA LYS A 87 18.97 -14.84 8.67
C LYS A 87 18.58 -15.47 10.01
N TYR A 88 18.38 -14.66 11.04
CA TYR A 88 17.99 -15.15 12.37
C TYR A 88 16.57 -15.72 12.38
N TYR A 89 15.67 -15.08 11.65
CA TYR A 89 14.29 -15.53 11.50
C TYR A 89 14.23 -16.90 10.80
N LEU A 90 14.91 -17.07 9.66
CA LEU A 90 14.99 -18.33 8.93
C LEU A 90 15.60 -19.45 9.79
N SER A 91 16.63 -19.14 10.57
CA SER A 91 17.22 -20.08 11.54
C SER A 91 16.23 -20.49 12.62
N PHE A 92 15.43 -19.54 13.13
CA PHE A 92 14.36 -19.80 14.08
C PHE A 92 13.29 -20.71 13.48
N ILE A 93 12.80 -20.42 12.28
CA ILE A 93 11.79 -21.26 11.61
C ILE A 93 12.30 -22.70 11.43
N ARG A 94 13.55 -22.89 11.00
CA ARG A 94 14.13 -24.23 10.80
C ARG A 94 14.32 -25.03 12.09
N SER A 95 14.62 -24.35 13.19
CA SER A 95 14.90 -25.01 14.48
C SER A 95 13.65 -25.22 15.34
N ASN A 96 12.56 -24.50 15.06
CA ASN A 96 11.33 -24.59 15.84
C ASN A 96 10.50 -25.84 15.45
N PRO A 97 10.17 -26.74 16.40
CA PRO A 97 9.40 -27.95 16.12
C PRO A 97 8.05 -27.71 15.44
N MET A 98 7.41 -26.55 15.69
CA MET A 98 6.12 -26.18 15.08
C MET A 98 6.21 -26.05 13.55
N PHE A 99 7.39 -25.71 13.02
CA PHE A 99 7.63 -25.52 11.59
C PHE A 99 8.56 -26.59 11.01
N SER A 100 8.68 -27.74 11.68
CA SER A 100 9.60 -28.83 11.28
C SER A 100 9.34 -29.38 9.87
N GLU A 101 8.12 -29.25 9.34
CA GLU A 101 7.76 -29.64 7.98
C GLU A 101 8.21 -28.63 6.90
N VAL A 102 8.60 -27.42 7.30
CA VAL A 102 9.01 -26.34 6.39
C VAL A 102 10.49 -26.51 6.04
N LYS A 103 10.74 -27.29 4.99
CA LYS A 103 12.10 -27.67 4.57
C LYS A 103 12.85 -26.59 3.80
N LYS A 104 12.14 -25.63 3.20
CA LYS A 104 12.71 -24.59 2.34
C LYS A 104 12.02 -23.25 2.62
N PRO A 105 12.70 -22.12 2.37
CA PRO A 105 12.06 -20.81 2.43
C PRO A 105 10.83 -20.77 1.51
N CYS A 106 9.71 -20.34 2.06
CA CYS A 106 8.46 -20.13 1.35
C CYS A 106 7.72 -18.95 1.98
N LEU A 107 6.80 -18.33 1.23
CA LEU A 107 5.91 -17.32 1.79
C LEU A 107 4.71 -17.97 2.47
N PHE A 108 4.21 -19.05 1.87
CA PHE A 108 3.04 -19.79 2.33
C PHE A 108 3.34 -21.29 2.35
N PHE A 109 3.05 -21.92 3.50
CA PHE A 109 3.12 -23.36 3.69
C PHE A 109 1.71 -23.92 3.90
N SER A 110 1.26 -24.80 2.99
CA SER A 110 -0.06 -25.46 3.09
C SER A 110 -0.05 -26.54 4.17
N THR A 111 -0.99 -26.47 5.11
CA THR A 111 -1.23 -27.52 6.11
C THR A 111 -2.01 -28.71 5.52
N GLU A 112 -2.52 -28.59 4.30
CA GLU A 112 -3.16 -29.67 3.54
C GLU A 112 -2.16 -30.46 2.67
N GLY A 113 -0.85 -30.19 2.82
CA GLY A 113 0.21 -30.87 2.07
C GLY A 113 0.32 -30.46 0.60
N LYS A 114 -0.32 -29.36 0.18
CA LYS A 114 -0.26 -28.87 -1.21
C LYS A 114 1.07 -28.18 -1.48
N ASN A 115 1.83 -28.72 -2.43
CA ASN A 115 3.04 -28.07 -2.90
C ASN A 115 2.68 -26.93 -3.88
N LYS A 116 3.12 -25.70 -3.58
CA LYS A 116 2.85 -24.51 -4.40
C LYS A 116 4.12 -23.87 -4.90
N GLY A 117 4.16 -23.60 -6.20
CA GLY A 117 5.21 -22.77 -6.79
C GLY A 117 5.17 -21.33 -6.27
N ALA A 118 6.23 -20.57 -6.52
CA ALA A 118 6.35 -19.17 -6.09
C ALA A 118 5.13 -18.31 -6.49
N TRP A 119 4.66 -18.44 -7.73
CA TRP A 119 3.49 -17.73 -8.24
C TRP A 119 2.19 -18.14 -7.53
N ASP A 120 2.00 -19.44 -7.29
CA ASP A 120 0.79 -19.97 -6.64
C ASP A 120 0.71 -19.56 -5.16
N GLN A 121 1.85 -19.46 -4.48
CA GLN A 121 1.92 -18.94 -3.12
C GLN A 121 1.44 -17.48 -3.07
N VAL A 122 1.97 -16.61 -3.96
CA VAL A 122 1.58 -15.20 -4.03
C VAL A 122 0.11 -15.06 -4.42
N ALA A 123 -0.37 -15.85 -5.37
CA ALA A 123 -1.78 -15.84 -5.75
C ALA A 123 -2.70 -16.25 -4.58
N THR A 124 -2.30 -17.27 -3.80
CA THR A 124 -3.04 -17.73 -2.62
C THR A 124 -3.11 -16.64 -1.54
N ILE A 125 -1.98 -15.97 -1.27
CA ILE A 125 -1.91 -14.86 -0.31
C ILE A 125 -2.77 -13.69 -0.78
N ARG A 126 -2.63 -13.27 -2.05
CA ARG A 126 -3.41 -12.17 -2.65
C ARG A 126 -4.91 -12.41 -2.56
N LEU A 127 -5.35 -13.62 -2.87
CA LEU A 127 -6.77 -13.99 -2.76
C LEU A 127 -7.24 -13.90 -1.31
N SER A 128 -6.45 -14.44 -0.37
CA SER A 128 -6.82 -14.41 1.04
C SER A 128 -6.89 -12.98 1.59
N PHE A 129 -5.95 -12.10 1.22
CA PHE A 129 -6.01 -10.67 1.53
C PHE A 129 -7.24 -10.00 0.91
N ALA A 130 -7.56 -10.31 -0.34
CA ALA A 130 -8.70 -9.71 -1.03
C ALA A 130 -10.06 -10.09 -0.40
N HIS A 131 -10.12 -11.20 0.33
CA HIS A 131 -11.34 -11.76 0.91
C HIS A 131 -11.34 -11.75 2.45
N MET A 132 -10.39 -11.07 3.10
CA MET A 132 -10.25 -11.07 4.57
C MET A 132 -10.14 -12.49 5.17
N GLN A 133 -9.56 -13.44 4.45
CA GLN A 133 -9.44 -14.85 4.86
C GLN A 133 -8.09 -15.15 5.52
N TYR A 134 -7.70 -14.29 6.45
CA TYR A 134 -6.42 -14.38 7.17
C TYR A 134 -6.57 -13.90 8.61
N GLY A 135 -5.78 -14.48 9.52
CA GLY A 135 -5.86 -14.17 10.94
C GLY A 135 -4.95 -15.06 11.77
N ASN A 136 -5.28 -15.29 13.04
CA ASN A 136 -4.47 -16.10 13.98
C ASN A 136 -3.00 -15.69 13.97
N PHE A 137 -2.76 -14.39 14.16
CA PHE A 137 -1.42 -13.81 14.22
C PHE A 137 -0.64 -14.39 15.40
N MET A 138 0.59 -14.78 15.13
CA MET A 138 1.52 -15.36 16.09
C MET A 138 2.71 -14.44 16.26
N SER A 139 3.05 -14.12 17.51
CA SER A 139 4.20 -13.27 17.84
C SER A 139 5.01 -13.82 19.01
N GLN A 140 6.25 -13.35 19.11
CA GLN A 140 7.06 -13.46 20.31
C GLN A 140 6.59 -12.48 21.39
N GLU A 141 7.07 -12.65 22.62
CA GLU A 141 6.79 -11.74 23.75
C GLU A 141 7.26 -10.30 23.49
N SER A 142 8.32 -10.12 22.70
CA SER A 142 8.78 -8.80 22.24
C SER A 142 7.76 -8.09 21.34
N GLY A 143 6.72 -8.80 20.89
CA GLY A 143 5.75 -8.38 19.89
C GLY A 143 6.19 -8.62 18.45
N LEU A 144 7.38 -9.20 18.22
CA LEU A 144 7.81 -9.62 16.88
C LEU A 144 6.86 -10.69 16.34
N MET A 145 6.08 -10.34 15.34
CA MET A 145 5.25 -11.22 14.55
C MET A 145 6.11 -12.22 13.76
N ILE A 146 5.71 -13.49 13.85
CA ILE A 146 6.38 -14.62 13.23
C ILE A 146 5.59 -15.10 12.03
N SER A 147 4.29 -15.31 12.22
CA SER A 147 3.43 -15.85 11.17
C SER A 147 1.96 -15.53 11.42
N PHE A 148 1.13 -15.82 10.43
CA PHE A 148 -0.33 -15.81 10.54
C PHE A 148 -0.93 -16.89 9.64
N MET A 149 -2.19 -17.24 9.87
CA MET A 149 -2.90 -18.27 9.11
C MET A 149 -3.67 -17.67 7.93
N LEU A 150 -3.76 -18.44 6.85
CA LEU A 150 -4.73 -18.25 5.75
C LEU A 150 -5.71 -19.41 5.71
N TYR A 151 -6.99 -19.11 5.45
CA TYR A 151 -8.05 -20.14 5.41
C TYR A 151 -8.64 -20.38 4.02
N ASN A 152 -8.21 -19.59 3.02
CA ASN A 152 -8.60 -19.62 1.61
C ASN A 152 -9.88 -20.41 1.29
N LYS A 153 -11.03 -19.73 1.33
CA LYS A 153 -12.36 -20.27 1.01
C LYS A 153 -12.85 -19.67 -0.30
N ASP A 154 -13.44 -20.49 -1.15
CA ASP A 154 -14.13 -20.04 -2.36
C ASP A 154 -15.61 -20.43 -2.24
N LYS A 155 -16.49 -19.43 -2.21
CA LYS A 155 -17.94 -19.60 -1.99
C LYS A 155 -18.27 -20.47 -0.76
N GLY A 156 -17.56 -20.22 0.34
CA GLY A 156 -17.72 -20.97 1.60
C GLY A 156 -17.06 -22.35 1.61
N VAL A 157 -16.50 -22.83 0.49
CA VAL A 157 -15.78 -24.11 0.43
C VAL A 157 -14.29 -23.85 0.67
N LYS A 158 -13.74 -24.46 1.72
CA LYS A 158 -12.30 -24.43 2.02
C LYS A 158 -11.51 -25.00 0.84
N LYS A 159 -10.61 -24.21 0.27
CA LYS A 159 -9.74 -24.59 -0.85
C LYS A 159 -8.32 -24.89 -0.41
N ASP A 160 -7.85 -24.24 0.65
CA ASP A 160 -6.53 -24.47 1.23
C ASP A 160 -6.49 -23.84 2.61
N GLU A 161 -5.56 -24.27 3.45
CA GLU A 161 -5.19 -23.57 4.68
C GLU A 161 -3.69 -23.66 4.85
N GLY A 162 -3.11 -22.67 5.51
CA GLY A 162 -1.69 -22.70 5.77
C GLY A 162 -1.16 -21.52 6.53
N ILE A 163 0.15 -21.56 6.72
CA ILE A 163 0.91 -20.60 7.50
C ILE A 163 1.62 -19.66 6.53
N VAL A 164 1.51 -18.35 6.79
CA VAL A 164 2.29 -17.32 6.11
C VAL A 164 3.40 -16.84 7.03
N PHE A 165 4.63 -16.86 6.51
CA PHE A 165 5.82 -16.42 7.23
C PHE A 165 5.99 -14.92 7.08
N GLU A 166 5.62 -14.17 8.11
CA GLU A 166 5.32 -12.75 7.95
C GLU A 166 6.57 -11.90 7.64
N PRO A 167 7.73 -12.05 8.33
CA PRO A 167 8.93 -11.29 7.95
C PRO A 167 9.39 -11.55 6.52
N MET A 168 9.23 -12.79 6.02
CA MET A 168 9.53 -13.11 4.63
C MET A 168 8.53 -12.48 3.65
N LEU A 169 7.24 -12.48 3.99
CA LEU A 169 6.23 -11.80 3.19
C LEU A 169 6.48 -10.29 3.13
N HIS A 170 6.87 -9.69 4.24
CA HIS A 170 7.16 -8.26 4.30
C HIS A 170 8.30 -7.87 3.34
N GLU A 171 9.46 -8.55 3.41
CA GLU A 171 10.56 -8.27 2.48
C GLU A 171 10.20 -8.59 1.02
N PHE A 172 9.39 -9.63 0.78
CA PHE A 172 8.89 -9.92 -0.55
C PHE A 172 7.97 -8.80 -1.10
N VAL A 173 7.02 -8.31 -0.29
CA VAL A 173 6.11 -7.24 -0.69
C VAL A 173 6.88 -5.95 -0.96
N LYS A 174 7.80 -5.60 -0.07
CA LYS A 174 8.71 -4.47 -0.20
C LYS A 174 9.57 -4.56 -1.47
N GLY A 175 10.08 -5.74 -1.80
CA GLY A 175 10.90 -5.94 -3.01
C GLY A 175 10.11 -5.80 -4.32
N PHE A 176 8.94 -6.44 -4.44
CA PHE A 176 8.22 -6.52 -5.72
C PHE A 176 7.06 -5.52 -5.89
N PHE A 177 6.50 -4.99 -4.81
CA PHE A 177 5.28 -4.17 -4.83
C PHE A 177 5.48 -2.79 -4.19
N SER A 178 6.71 -2.39 -3.88
CA SER A 178 7.06 -1.01 -3.56
C SER A 178 7.51 -0.25 -4.81
N ASN A 179 7.05 0.99 -4.95
CA ASN A 179 7.40 1.92 -5.99
C ASN A 179 8.56 2.89 -5.59
N TYR A 180 9.25 2.62 -4.48
CA TYR A 180 10.44 3.38 -4.05
C TYR A 180 11.73 2.79 -4.60
N SER A 181 12.84 3.52 -4.49
CA SER A 181 14.14 3.14 -5.04
C SER A 181 14.74 1.83 -4.48
N PHE A 182 14.22 1.32 -3.37
CA PHE A 182 14.58 0.02 -2.79
C PHE A 182 13.68 -1.15 -3.24
N GLY A 183 12.58 -0.87 -3.95
CA GLY A 183 11.67 -1.88 -4.50
C GLY A 183 11.78 -2.00 -6.02
N MET A 184 10.63 -2.27 -6.67
CA MET A 184 10.51 -2.38 -8.12
C MET A 184 9.62 -1.27 -8.71
N PRO A 185 10.09 0.00 -8.74
CA PRO A 185 9.36 1.07 -9.36
C PRO A 185 9.08 0.75 -10.83
N PHE A 186 7.80 0.80 -11.19
CA PHE A 186 7.36 0.44 -12.53
C PHE A 186 7.49 1.60 -13.51
N LYS A 187 7.34 2.83 -13.03
CA LYS A 187 7.50 4.08 -13.79
C LYS A 187 7.96 5.22 -12.88
N THR A 188 8.45 6.30 -13.46
CA THR A 188 8.69 7.56 -12.76
C THR A 188 8.18 8.73 -13.59
N CYS A 189 7.66 9.75 -12.92
CA CYS A 189 7.11 10.94 -13.55
C CYS A 189 7.68 12.22 -12.93
N PHE A 190 7.90 13.24 -13.76
CA PHE A 190 8.43 14.53 -13.31
C PHE A 190 8.09 15.67 -14.27
N PHE A 191 8.39 16.89 -13.86
CA PHE A 191 8.18 18.10 -14.67
C PHE A 191 9.50 18.76 -15.01
N MET A 192 9.62 19.28 -16.24
CA MET A 192 10.81 20.04 -16.63
C MET A 192 10.47 21.12 -17.67
N LYS A 193 11.16 22.27 -17.61
CA LYS A 193 11.10 23.34 -18.63
C LYS A 193 12.06 23.10 -19.80
N TYR A 194 12.01 21.88 -20.32
CA TYR A 194 12.82 21.42 -21.42
C TYR A 194 11.99 20.42 -22.22
N SER A 195 12.22 20.33 -23.52
CA SER A 195 11.63 19.34 -24.42
C SER A 195 12.73 18.37 -24.84
N LEU A 196 12.66 17.12 -24.38
CA LEU A 196 13.59 16.07 -24.78
C LEU A 196 13.41 15.75 -26.27
N LYS A 197 12.18 15.81 -26.79
CA LYS A 197 11.90 15.60 -28.22
C LYS A 197 12.56 16.63 -29.13
N ASN A 198 12.56 17.90 -28.71
CA ASN A 198 13.07 19.02 -29.52
C ASN A 198 14.45 19.53 -29.08
N ASN A 199 15.06 18.89 -28.08
CA ASN A 199 16.36 19.24 -27.52
C ASN A 199 16.49 20.74 -27.17
N ARG A 200 15.47 21.34 -26.56
CA ARG A 200 15.44 22.78 -26.25
C ARG A 200 14.65 23.11 -24.99
N LYS A 201 15.00 24.24 -24.35
CA LYS A 201 14.21 24.81 -23.24
C LYS A 201 12.81 25.19 -23.72
N THR A 202 11.83 25.05 -22.82
CA THR A 202 10.43 25.44 -23.06
C THR A 202 10.01 26.54 -22.10
N LEU A 203 9.06 27.38 -22.51
CA LEU A 203 8.51 28.42 -21.64
C LEU A 203 7.72 27.81 -20.46
N ASN A 204 6.90 26.82 -20.79
CA ASN A 204 6.04 26.10 -19.85
C ASN A 204 6.67 24.75 -19.47
N PHE A 205 6.36 24.27 -18.26
CA PHE A 205 6.72 22.91 -17.86
C PHE A 205 6.03 21.87 -18.74
N ARG A 206 6.79 20.83 -19.08
CA ARG A 206 6.31 19.61 -19.73
C ARG A 206 6.20 18.51 -18.67
N PHE A 207 5.24 17.61 -18.84
CA PHE A 207 5.09 16.42 -18.01
C PHE A 207 5.77 15.23 -18.70
N TYR A 208 6.57 14.49 -17.94
CA TYR A 208 7.30 13.33 -18.41
C TYR A 208 6.82 12.08 -17.68
N GLU A 209 6.50 11.05 -18.44
CA GLU A 209 6.29 9.68 -17.94
C GLU A 209 7.43 8.82 -18.50
N ILE A 210 8.23 8.18 -17.63
CA ILE A 210 9.33 7.31 -18.02
C ILE A 210 9.09 5.89 -17.50
N VAL A 211 9.18 4.92 -18.41
CA VAL A 211 9.22 3.48 -18.10
C VAL A 211 10.49 2.85 -18.68
N ALA A 212 10.90 1.70 -18.14
CA ALA A 212 12.05 0.98 -18.69
C ALA A 212 11.62 0.28 -19.98
N LYS A 213 12.49 0.28 -20.99
CA LYS A 213 12.35 -0.61 -22.14
C LYS A 213 12.49 -2.05 -21.67
N LYS A 214 11.63 -2.92 -22.18
CA LYS A 214 11.60 -4.33 -21.78
C LYS A 214 12.93 -5.02 -22.07
N ASN A 215 13.56 -5.56 -21.03
CA ASN A 215 14.74 -6.42 -21.17
C ASN A 215 14.43 -7.82 -20.66
N LYS A 216 14.29 -8.79 -21.58
CA LYS A 216 13.93 -10.18 -21.23
C LYS A 216 15.11 -11.01 -20.72
N ASN A 217 16.34 -10.51 -20.81
CA ASN A 217 17.54 -11.29 -20.53
C ASN A 217 17.90 -11.34 -19.04
N GLN A 218 17.39 -10.41 -18.23
CA GLN A 218 17.61 -10.36 -16.79
C GLN A 218 16.28 -10.14 -16.09
N LYS A 219 15.93 -11.04 -15.17
CA LYS A 219 14.73 -10.93 -14.35
C LYS A 219 15.07 -10.31 -13.00
N PHE A 220 14.29 -9.33 -12.58
CA PHE A 220 14.34 -8.80 -11.23
C PHE A 220 13.97 -9.89 -10.20
N ASP A 221 14.77 -9.99 -9.15
CA ASP A 221 14.78 -11.08 -8.17
C ASP A 221 14.26 -10.64 -6.78
N GLY A 222 13.85 -9.37 -6.62
CA GLY A 222 13.42 -8.79 -5.35
C GLY A 222 14.53 -8.03 -4.60
N TYR A 223 15.79 -8.16 -5.01
CA TYR A 223 16.96 -7.60 -4.34
C TYR A 223 17.81 -6.69 -5.24
N SER A 224 17.99 -7.07 -6.50
CA SER A 224 18.83 -6.37 -7.48
C SER A 224 18.24 -5.00 -7.83
N SER A 225 19.08 -3.98 -8.04
CA SER A 225 18.59 -2.68 -8.56
C SER A 225 17.98 -2.86 -9.97
N ASN A 226 16.92 -2.12 -10.26
CA ASN A 226 16.33 -2.06 -11.60
C ASN A 226 16.55 -0.69 -12.26
N VAL A 227 16.32 -0.64 -13.57
CA VAL A 227 16.60 0.54 -14.41
C VAL A 227 15.87 1.81 -13.93
N ILE A 228 14.63 1.69 -13.42
CA ILE A 228 13.88 2.85 -12.92
C ILE A 228 14.35 3.25 -11.53
N SER A 229 14.69 2.32 -10.65
CA SER A 229 15.27 2.65 -9.35
C SER A 229 16.62 3.37 -9.50
N GLU A 230 17.45 2.98 -10.47
CA GLU A 230 18.71 3.68 -10.78
C GLU A 230 18.45 5.12 -11.22
N LEU A 231 17.48 5.32 -12.11
CA LEU A 231 17.09 6.64 -12.58
C LEU A 231 16.56 7.52 -11.42
N ILE A 232 15.68 6.99 -10.56
CA ILE A 232 15.16 7.71 -9.39
C ILE A 232 16.30 8.18 -8.49
N LYS A 233 17.30 7.32 -8.22
CA LYS A 233 18.48 7.70 -7.41
C LYS A 233 19.25 8.88 -8.01
N GLN A 234 19.28 9.03 -9.34
CA GLN A 234 19.92 10.17 -9.98
C GLN A 234 19.15 11.48 -9.79
N PHE A 235 17.82 11.44 -9.68
CA PHE A 235 17.02 12.65 -9.41
C PHE A 235 17.34 13.26 -8.04
N SER A 236 17.74 12.43 -7.08
CA SER A 236 18.11 12.86 -5.73
C SER A 236 19.55 13.41 -5.64
N ASP A 237 20.38 13.21 -6.67
CA ASP A 237 21.76 13.71 -6.69
C ASP A 237 21.84 15.08 -7.39
N SER A 238 22.03 16.13 -6.60
CA SER A 238 22.14 17.51 -7.08
C SER A 238 23.32 17.77 -8.03
N LYS A 239 24.26 16.83 -8.14
CA LYS A 239 25.41 16.90 -9.06
C LYS A 239 25.09 16.35 -10.45
N VAL A 240 23.96 15.66 -10.63
CA VAL A 240 23.62 15.01 -11.89
C VAL A 240 22.81 15.94 -12.79
N ASP A 241 23.32 16.19 -14.00
CA ASP A 241 22.50 16.75 -15.08
C ASP A 241 21.56 15.65 -15.60
N ILE A 242 20.31 15.69 -15.15
CA ILE A 242 19.30 14.69 -15.47
C ILE A 242 19.02 14.60 -16.99
N VAL A 243 19.13 15.71 -17.72
CA VAL A 243 18.90 15.73 -19.16
C VAL A 243 20.01 14.95 -19.86
N GLN A 244 21.26 15.24 -19.53
CA GLN A 244 22.40 14.49 -20.08
C GLN A 244 22.37 13.02 -19.68
N TYR A 245 22.00 12.72 -18.43
CA TYR A 245 21.88 11.35 -17.96
C TYR A 245 20.85 10.55 -18.77
N ILE A 246 19.67 11.15 -18.99
CA ILE A 246 18.60 10.53 -19.78
C ILE A 246 19.07 10.30 -21.22
N TYR A 247 19.68 11.29 -21.89
CA TYR A 247 20.19 11.11 -23.26
C TYR A 247 21.24 10.01 -23.36
N LYS A 248 22.23 10.00 -22.44
CA LYS A 248 23.27 8.97 -22.42
C LYS A 248 22.72 7.55 -22.23
N ASN A 249 21.53 7.43 -21.64
CA ASN A 249 20.88 6.16 -21.31
C ASN A 249 19.56 5.95 -22.07
N GLU A 250 19.26 6.71 -23.13
CA GLU A 250 17.95 6.69 -23.81
C GLU A 250 17.54 5.30 -24.35
N ALA A 251 18.54 4.47 -24.67
CA ALA A 251 18.35 3.09 -25.10
C ALA A 251 17.67 2.22 -24.03
N LYS A 252 17.69 2.64 -22.76
CA LYS A 252 17.07 1.94 -21.62
C LYS A 252 15.64 2.39 -21.32
N TYR A 253 15.18 3.50 -21.89
CA TYR A 253 13.93 4.14 -21.50
C TYR A 253 12.92 4.28 -22.64
N GLU A 254 11.64 4.16 -22.30
CA GLU A 254 10.51 4.68 -23.07
C GLU A 254 10.04 5.96 -22.38
N ILE A 255 10.10 7.07 -23.11
CA ILE A 255 9.84 8.42 -22.56
C ILE A 255 8.65 9.01 -23.29
N LYS A 256 7.62 9.38 -22.51
CA LYS A 256 6.47 10.13 -23.01
C LYS A 256 6.53 11.56 -22.48
N GLU A 257 6.68 12.50 -23.39
CA GLU A 257 6.58 13.94 -23.14
C GLU A 257 5.16 14.41 -23.48
N SER A 258 4.51 15.18 -22.62
CA SER A 258 3.18 15.74 -22.88
C SER A 258 3.06 17.18 -22.36
N GLU A 259 2.18 17.95 -22.98
CA GLU A 259 1.78 19.24 -22.40
C GLU A 259 0.83 19.00 -21.23
N ILE A 260 0.98 19.75 -20.15
CA ILE A 260 0.14 19.58 -18.96
C ILE A 260 -1.35 19.78 -19.32
N ALA A 261 -1.64 20.77 -20.17
CA ALA A 261 -3.00 21.09 -20.62
C ALA A 261 -3.67 19.97 -21.44
N GLU A 262 -2.91 19.04 -22.02
CA GLU A 262 -3.46 17.86 -22.72
C GLU A 262 -3.92 16.78 -21.73
N LYS A 263 -3.41 16.80 -20.49
CA LYS A 263 -3.67 15.77 -19.48
C LYS A 263 -4.68 16.20 -18.43
N ILE A 264 -4.74 17.50 -18.13
CA ILE A 264 -5.64 18.04 -17.09
C ILE A 264 -6.13 19.44 -17.45
N ASN A 265 -7.36 19.75 -17.06
CA ASN A 265 -7.89 21.09 -17.17
C ASN A 265 -7.22 22.02 -16.15
N ILE A 266 -6.29 22.86 -16.64
CA ILE A 266 -5.52 23.80 -15.81
C ILE A 266 -6.41 24.77 -15.03
N LYS A 267 -7.56 25.20 -15.59
CA LYS A 267 -8.45 26.12 -14.87
C LYS A 267 -9.05 25.46 -13.64
N HIS A 268 -9.53 24.22 -13.78
CA HIS A 268 -10.06 23.44 -12.67
C HIS A 268 -8.96 23.15 -11.63
N TYR A 269 -7.78 22.77 -12.09
CA TYR A 269 -6.63 22.52 -11.22
C TYR A 269 -6.23 23.77 -10.43
N ASN A 270 -6.20 24.94 -11.06
CA ASN A 270 -5.88 26.19 -10.35
C ASN A 270 -6.90 26.55 -9.27
N ILE A 271 -8.18 26.18 -9.42
CA ILE A 271 -9.19 26.34 -8.37
C ILE A 271 -8.91 25.36 -7.23
N CYS A 272 -8.59 24.11 -7.56
CA CYS A 272 -8.17 23.09 -6.59
C CYS A 272 -6.93 23.54 -5.80
N ALA A 273 -5.88 24.00 -6.49
CA ALA A 273 -4.64 24.48 -5.89
C ALA A 273 -4.87 25.61 -4.88
N LYS A 274 -5.82 26.52 -5.16
CA LYS A 274 -6.23 27.55 -4.20
C LYS A 274 -6.97 26.96 -2.99
N LYS A 275 -7.89 26.00 -3.20
CA LYS A 275 -8.68 25.38 -2.13
C LYS A 275 -7.81 24.57 -1.16
N TYR A 276 -6.76 23.93 -1.66
CA TYR A 276 -5.83 23.11 -0.89
C TYR A 276 -4.52 23.82 -0.53
N ASN A 277 -4.44 25.15 -0.71
CA ASN A 277 -3.27 25.97 -0.36
C ASN A 277 -1.94 25.48 -0.96
N PHE A 278 -1.92 25.17 -2.26
CA PHE A 278 -0.67 24.91 -3.00
C PHE A 278 0.01 26.22 -3.36
N ASP A 279 0.51 26.90 -2.32
CA ASP A 279 1.05 28.26 -2.36
C ASP A 279 2.51 28.36 -2.84
N THR A 280 3.26 27.26 -2.80
CA THR A 280 4.63 27.16 -3.33
C THR A 280 4.66 26.41 -4.65
N ASN A 281 5.73 26.62 -5.44
CA ASN A 281 5.95 25.86 -6.68
C ASN A 281 6.01 24.36 -6.40
N ASP A 282 6.69 23.93 -5.35
CA ASP A 282 6.86 22.51 -5.05
C ASP A 282 5.52 21.86 -4.71
N LYS A 283 4.72 22.48 -3.84
CA LYS A 283 3.34 22.01 -3.55
C LYS A 283 2.46 22.01 -4.80
N TYR A 284 2.57 23.03 -5.64
CA TYR A 284 1.79 23.12 -6.88
C TYR A 284 2.13 21.99 -7.84
N TYR A 285 3.42 21.70 -8.09
CA TYR A 285 3.81 20.63 -9.01
C TYR A 285 3.63 19.24 -8.40
N TYR A 286 3.84 19.05 -7.10
CA TYR A 286 3.54 17.78 -6.45
C TYR A 286 2.03 17.49 -6.43
N GLY A 287 1.20 18.48 -6.09
CA GLY A 287 -0.26 18.36 -6.19
C GLY A 287 -0.69 17.99 -7.61
N LEU A 288 -0.07 18.59 -8.62
CA LEU A 288 -0.34 18.30 -10.03
C LEU A 288 0.08 16.87 -10.37
N LYS A 289 1.26 16.43 -9.91
CA LYS A 289 1.76 15.06 -10.04
C LYS A 289 0.75 14.05 -9.48
N THR A 290 0.14 14.35 -8.33
CA THR A 290 -0.87 13.47 -7.70
C THR A 290 -2.05 13.19 -8.62
N PHE A 291 -2.49 14.15 -9.43
CA PHE A 291 -3.59 13.92 -10.39
C PHE A 291 -3.12 13.31 -11.71
N LEU A 292 -1.89 13.61 -12.14
CA LEU A 292 -1.35 13.09 -13.41
C LEU A 292 -0.80 11.66 -13.28
N ASP A 293 -0.36 11.28 -12.09
CA ASP A 293 0.19 9.97 -11.77
C ASP A 293 -0.27 9.45 -10.41
N PHE A 294 -1.59 9.41 -10.22
CA PHE A 294 -2.20 9.00 -8.97
C PHE A 294 -1.81 7.60 -8.49
N GLU A 295 -1.64 6.65 -9.41
CA GLU A 295 -1.24 5.27 -9.07
C GLU A 295 0.09 5.22 -8.31
N THR A 296 1.08 5.98 -8.81
CA THR A 296 2.41 6.10 -8.20
C THR A 296 2.31 6.83 -6.87
N GLU A 297 1.63 7.98 -6.82
CA GLU A 297 1.58 8.78 -5.59
C GLU A 297 0.81 8.08 -4.45
N LEU A 298 -0.23 7.31 -4.76
CA LEU A 298 -0.92 6.49 -3.77
C LEU A 298 -0.02 5.35 -3.26
N SER A 299 0.77 4.72 -4.14
CA SER A 299 1.75 3.72 -3.72
C SER A 299 2.84 4.34 -2.83
N ASN A 300 3.30 5.55 -3.15
CA ASN A 300 4.31 6.27 -2.37
C ASN A 300 3.79 6.59 -0.96
N PHE A 301 2.54 7.04 -0.85
CA PHE A 301 1.88 7.23 0.44
C PHE A 301 1.86 5.94 1.29
N LEU A 302 1.50 4.79 0.72
CA LEU A 302 1.51 3.51 1.44
C LEU A 302 2.90 3.14 1.93
N ILE A 303 3.92 3.41 1.13
CA ILE A 303 5.32 3.15 1.48
C ILE A 303 5.76 4.06 2.62
N HIS A 304 5.44 5.35 2.57
CA HIS A 304 5.75 6.29 3.64
C HIS A 304 5.15 5.86 4.99
N VAL A 305 3.85 5.54 5.01
CA VAL A 305 3.17 5.05 6.22
C VAL A 305 3.77 3.72 6.68
N GLY A 306 4.06 2.81 5.74
CA GLY A 306 4.70 1.53 6.03
C GLY A 306 6.09 1.69 6.63
N GLN A 307 6.92 2.60 6.12
CA GLN A 307 8.25 2.90 6.64
C GLN A 307 8.19 3.46 8.05
N LEU A 308 7.33 4.45 8.31
CA LEU A 308 7.15 4.96 9.67
C LEU A 308 6.68 3.86 10.62
N ASN A 309 5.70 3.06 10.21
CA ASN A 309 5.21 1.92 11.00
C ASN A 309 6.34 0.91 11.29
N ASN A 310 7.18 0.61 10.31
CA ASN A 310 8.32 -0.30 10.47
C ASN A 310 9.35 0.22 11.48
N VAL A 311 9.70 1.51 11.42
CA VAL A 311 10.62 2.11 12.40
C VAL A 311 10.05 1.98 13.81
N LEU A 312 8.78 2.34 14.00
CA LEU A 312 8.12 2.27 15.30
C LEU A 312 7.98 0.84 15.79
N TYR A 313 7.72 -0.10 14.88
CA TYR A 313 7.63 -1.52 15.16
C TYR A 313 8.98 -2.10 15.63
N GLU A 314 10.05 -1.87 14.87
CA GLU A 314 11.39 -2.35 15.19
C GLU A 314 11.90 -1.75 16.49
N TYR A 315 11.71 -0.44 16.69
CA TYR A 315 12.04 0.22 17.95
C TYR A 315 11.30 -0.40 19.14
N SER A 316 10.00 -0.67 18.97
CA SER A 316 9.18 -1.30 20.01
C SER A 316 9.65 -2.73 20.32
N ILE A 317 10.02 -3.53 19.31
CA ILE A 317 10.58 -4.88 19.52
C ILE A 317 11.88 -4.79 20.31
N VAL A 318 12.80 -3.89 19.92
CA VAL A 318 14.09 -3.71 20.59
C VAL A 318 13.88 -3.38 22.07
N LYS A 319 13.00 -2.43 22.36
CA LYS A 319 12.64 -1.99 23.72
C LYS A 319 12.03 -3.12 24.57
N ASN A 320 11.17 -3.94 23.97
CA ASN A 320 10.41 -4.98 24.68
C ASN A 320 11.12 -6.33 24.73
N SER A 321 12.19 -6.54 23.96
CA SER A 321 12.83 -7.85 23.84
C SER A 321 13.62 -8.31 25.06
N GLY A 322 13.97 -7.40 25.97
CA GLY A 322 14.86 -7.68 27.11
C GLY A 322 16.33 -7.96 26.73
N ASN A 323 16.66 -8.01 25.43
CA ASN A 323 18.00 -8.33 24.93
C ASN A 323 18.94 -7.13 24.88
N TYR A 324 18.41 -5.91 25.07
CA TYR A 324 19.16 -4.66 24.97
C TYR A 324 19.08 -3.89 26.28
N THR A 325 20.23 -3.42 26.75
CA THR A 325 20.29 -2.46 27.86
C THR A 325 19.77 -1.09 27.41
N LYS A 326 19.33 -0.25 28.37
CA LYS A 326 18.90 1.12 28.09
C LYS A 326 19.92 1.92 27.27
N LYS A 327 21.22 1.77 27.59
CA LYS A 327 22.31 2.42 26.86
C LYS A 327 22.41 1.95 25.40
N GLN A 328 22.28 0.65 25.15
CA GLN A 328 22.29 0.11 23.78
C GLN A 328 21.08 0.59 22.97
N ILE A 329 19.92 0.73 23.61
CA ILE A 329 18.73 1.31 22.96
C ILE A 329 19.00 2.77 22.58
N GLU A 330 19.56 3.57 23.49
CA GLU A 330 19.94 4.96 23.22
C GLU A 330 20.98 5.08 22.08
N GLU A 331 21.92 4.13 21.97
CA GLU A 331 22.91 4.06 20.88
C GLU A 331 22.28 3.70 19.52
N LEU A 332 21.14 3.00 19.51
CA LEU A 332 20.40 2.65 18.29
C LEU A 332 19.44 3.77 17.84
N CYS A 333 18.95 4.62 18.74
CA CYS A 333 18.02 5.71 18.43
C CYS A 333 18.43 6.57 17.21
N PRO A 334 19.70 6.98 17.04
CA PRO A 334 20.12 7.76 15.87
C PRO A 334 19.88 7.05 14.53
N GLN A 335 19.93 5.71 14.49
CA GLN A 335 19.66 4.94 13.27
C GLN A 335 18.17 4.98 12.90
N PHE A 336 17.29 4.80 13.89
CA PHE A 336 15.84 4.94 13.70
C PHE A 336 15.44 6.36 13.31
N GLU A 337 16.04 7.38 13.94
CA GLU A 337 15.83 8.77 13.52
C GLU A 337 16.30 9.03 12.08
N GLY A 338 17.41 8.41 11.66
CA GLY A 338 17.90 8.47 10.29
C GLY A 338 16.88 7.93 9.30
N GLN A 339 16.25 6.80 9.59
CA GLN A 339 15.19 6.21 8.77
C GLN A 339 13.94 7.10 8.70
N ILE A 340 13.51 7.68 9.83
CA ILE A 340 12.38 8.64 9.85
C ILE A 340 12.74 9.88 9.00
N ARG A 341 14.00 10.33 9.03
CA ARG A 341 14.44 11.51 8.28
C ARG A 341 14.37 11.34 6.76
N GLU A 342 14.47 10.11 6.26
CA GLU A 342 14.30 9.82 4.81
C GLU A 342 12.90 10.24 4.32
N LEU A 343 11.89 10.19 5.19
CA LEU A 343 10.51 10.57 4.89
C LEU A 343 10.33 12.06 4.56
N LYS A 344 11.37 12.89 4.71
CA LYS A 344 11.34 14.32 4.36
C LYS A 344 11.04 14.58 2.89
N GLU A 345 11.30 13.61 2.01
CA GLU A 345 10.99 13.76 0.59
C GLU A 345 9.49 13.96 0.30
N ASP A 346 8.62 13.52 1.22
CA ASP A 346 7.16 13.61 1.09
C ASP A 346 6.53 14.83 1.76
N GLU A 347 7.30 15.77 2.31
CA GLU A 347 6.73 16.94 3.03
C GLU A 347 5.79 17.81 2.17
N THR A 348 5.91 17.72 0.84
CA THR A 348 5.07 18.43 -0.12
C THR A 348 3.84 17.63 -0.61
N ALA A 349 3.67 16.39 -0.13
CA ALA A 349 2.68 15.42 -0.60
C ALA A 349 1.27 15.57 -0.01
N THR A 350 0.89 16.77 0.41
CA THR A 350 -0.29 17.02 1.28
C THR A 350 -1.58 16.40 0.73
N ILE A 351 -1.92 16.62 -0.54
CA ILE A 351 -3.15 16.10 -1.12
C ILE A 351 -3.12 14.59 -1.36
N SER A 352 -1.94 14.03 -1.68
CA SER A 352 -1.76 12.58 -1.81
C SER A 352 -2.06 11.88 -0.50
N PHE A 353 -1.59 12.44 0.62
CA PHE A 353 -1.83 11.91 1.97
C PHE A 353 -3.29 12.00 2.37
N GLU A 354 -3.95 13.12 2.06
CA GLU A 354 -5.38 13.29 2.36
C GLU A 354 -6.25 12.23 1.65
N ILE A 355 -5.94 11.94 0.38
CA ILE A 355 -6.59 10.87 -0.38
C ILE A 355 -6.15 9.50 0.15
N GLY A 356 -4.87 9.33 0.47
CA GLY A 356 -4.26 8.11 0.97
C GLY A 356 -4.87 7.62 2.29
N PHE A 357 -5.11 8.51 3.26
CA PHE A 357 -5.80 8.14 4.49
C PHE A 357 -7.25 7.73 4.25
N SER A 358 -7.94 8.42 3.33
CA SER A 358 -9.28 8.02 2.92
C SER A 358 -9.27 6.64 2.23
N TYR A 359 -8.21 6.33 1.45
CA TYR A 359 -7.96 5.03 0.86
C TYR A 359 -7.75 3.93 1.92
N LEU A 360 -6.91 4.15 2.94
CA LEU A 360 -6.72 3.16 4.01
C LEU A 360 -8.01 2.87 4.78
N LYS A 361 -8.81 3.90 5.08
CA LYS A 361 -10.10 3.75 5.77
C LYS A 361 -11.10 2.95 4.93
N ILE A 362 -11.23 3.26 3.64
CA ILE A 362 -12.14 2.53 2.75
C ILE A 362 -11.65 1.11 2.47
N MET A 363 -10.34 0.87 2.43
CA MET A 363 -9.77 -0.49 2.37
C MET A 363 -10.14 -1.30 3.61
N ASN A 364 -9.97 -0.74 4.81
CA ASN A 364 -10.35 -1.41 6.05
C ASN A 364 -11.86 -1.71 6.11
N PHE A 365 -12.70 -0.78 5.64
CA PHE A 365 -14.13 -1.02 5.48
C PHE A 365 -14.44 -2.09 4.42
N ALA A 366 -13.75 -2.12 3.29
CA ALA A 366 -13.94 -3.16 2.29
C ALA A 366 -13.60 -4.55 2.86
N LEU A 367 -12.54 -4.68 3.67
CA LEU A 367 -12.23 -5.94 4.37
C LEU A 367 -13.35 -6.34 5.35
N ARG A 368 -13.93 -5.39 6.08
CA ARG A 368 -15.08 -5.62 6.99
C ARG A 368 -16.29 -6.23 6.28
N THR A 369 -16.48 -5.94 4.98
CA THR A 369 -17.60 -6.48 4.20
C THR A 369 -17.43 -7.94 3.81
N GLU A 370 -16.21 -8.49 3.90
CA GLU A 370 -15.87 -9.88 3.54
C GLU A 370 -15.71 -10.79 4.77
N ASP A 371 -15.59 -10.21 5.96
CA ASP A 371 -15.38 -10.98 7.18
C ASP A 371 -16.70 -11.62 7.64
N ASP A 372 -16.83 -12.93 7.36
CA ASP A 372 -17.99 -13.74 7.71
C ASP A 372 -18.11 -14.01 9.22
N ASP A 373 -17.05 -13.76 10.01
CA ASP A 373 -17.02 -14.06 11.45
C ASP A 373 -17.62 -12.92 12.29
N TYR A 374 -17.83 -11.74 11.70
CA TYR A 374 -18.48 -10.61 12.38
C TYR A 374 -19.97 -10.52 12.10
N GLU A 375 -20.68 -9.77 12.95
CA GLU A 375 -22.10 -9.46 12.73
C GLU A 375 -22.31 -8.87 11.33
N LYS A 376 -23.38 -9.27 10.63
CA LYS A 376 -23.62 -8.75 9.29
C LYS A 376 -23.96 -7.26 9.35
N ILE A 377 -23.43 -6.51 8.40
CA ILE A 377 -23.74 -5.10 8.24
C ILE A 377 -25.22 -4.94 7.87
N ASP A 378 -25.94 -4.10 8.61
CA ASP A 378 -27.27 -3.65 8.20
C ASP A 378 -27.16 -2.56 7.13
N TYR A 379 -27.24 -3.00 5.86
CA TYR A 379 -27.18 -2.12 4.71
C TYR A 379 -28.32 -1.08 4.65
N SER A 380 -29.42 -1.26 5.37
CA SER A 380 -30.52 -0.28 5.39
C SER A 380 -30.11 1.03 6.12
N LEU A 381 -29.13 0.95 7.01
CA LEU A 381 -28.64 2.08 7.81
C LEU A 381 -27.50 2.85 7.14
N ILE A 382 -27.04 2.42 5.96
CA ILE A 382 -25.93 3.05 5.25
C ILE A 382 -26.44 4.06 4.24
N ASP A 383 -25.97 5.30 4.36
CA ASP A 383 -26.22 6.35 3.38
C ASP A 383 -25.17 6.31 2.26
N VAL A 384 -25.62 6.01 1.04
CA VAL A 384 -24.81 6.06 -0.19
C VAL A 384 -25.27 7.16 -1.16
N SER A 385 -26.08 8.12 -0.71
CA SER A 385 -26.72 9.14 -1.56
C SER A 385 -25.75 10.06 -2.30
N LYS A 386 -24.53 10.22 -1.79
CA LYS A 386 -23.47 11.05 -2.38
C LYS A 386 -22.66 10.34 -3.46
N PHE A 387 -22.86 9.04 -3.65
CA PHE A 387 -22.17 8.28 -4.69
C PHE A 387 -22.87 8.48 -6.05
N LEU A 388 -22.05 8.70 -7.08
CA LEU A 388 -22.46 8.80 -8.47
C LEU A 388 -22.20 7.46 -9.16
N PHE A 389 -23.22 6.91 -9.81
CA PHE A 389 -23.15 5.63 -10.50
C PHE A 389 -24.20 5.52 -11.61
N ASN A 390 -24.01 4.57 -12.52
CA ASN A 390 -24.98 4.32 -13.60
C ASN A 390 -26.21 3.56 -13.07
N THR A 391 -27.39 4.16 -13.21
CA THR A 391 -28.66 3.58 -12.74
C THR A 391 -29.12 2.37 -13.56
N GLU A 392 -28.74 2.26 -14.83
CA GLU A 392 -29.04 1.08 -15.65
C GLU A 392 -28.23 -0.14 -15.19
N LEU A 393 -26.95 0.08 -14.83
CA LEU A 393 -26.11 -0.98 -14.27
C LEU A 393 -26.61 -1.42 -12.89
N LEU A 394 -27.11 -0.50 -12.08
CA LEU A 394 -27.80 -0.85 -10.83
C LEU A 394 -29.04 -1.71 -11.09
N LYS A 395 -29.91 -1.35 -12.04
CA LYS A 395 -31.10 -2.16 -12.37
C LYS A 395 -30.70 -3.57 -12.80
N LYS A 396 -29.74 -3.69 -13.71
CA LYS A 396 -29.20 -4.98 -14.13
C LYS A 396 -28.64 -5.79 -12.95
N TYR A 397 -27.92 -5.15 -12.03
CA TYR A 397 -27.40 -5.80 -10.84
C TYR A 397 -28.53 -6.34 -9.93
N ILE A 398 -29.60 -5.57 -9.76
CA ILE A 398 -30.78 -6.00 -8.99
C ILE A 398 -31.42 -7.23 -9.64
N ASP A 399 -31.64 -7.19 -10.95
CA ASP A 399 -32.28 -8.26 -11.71
C ASP A 399 -31.42 -9.53 -11.71
N ASP A 400 -30.11 -9.41 -12.00
CA ASP A 400 -29.18 -10.53 -12.08
C ASP A 400 -29.01 -11.26 -10.73
N ASN A 401 -29.19 -10.56 -9.60
CA ASN A 401 -28.96 -11.09 -8.25
C ASN A 401 -30.24 -11.25 -7.40
N ASN A 402 -31.42 -10.96 -7.96
CA ASN A 402 -32.71 -11.00 -7.27
C ASN A 402 -32.72 -10.24 -5.92
N ILE A 403 -32.19 -9.01 -5.91
CA ILE A 403 -32.05 -8.22 -4.67
C ILE A 403 -33.33 -7.46 -4.35
N ILE A 404 -33.89 -7.69 -3.16
CA ILE A 404 -35.13 -7.06 -2.70
C ILE A 404 -34.83 -5.80 -1.87
N ASP A 405 -33.93 -5.91 -0.88
CA ASP A 405 -33.67 -4.83 0.08
C ASP A 405 -32.26 -4.22 -0.05
N SER A 406 -32.18 -2.91 0.20
CA SER A 406 -30.95 -2.11 0.24
C SER A 406 -30.06 -2.26 -1.01
N ALA A 407 -30.71 -2.41 -2.17
CA ALA A 407 -30.05 -2.67 -3.44
C ALA A 407 -28.98 -1.63 -3.80
N LYS A 408 -29.27 -0.34 -3.58
CA LYS A 408 -28.33 0.76 -3.86
C LYS A 408 -27.06 0.63 -3.01
N GLN A 409 -27.22 0.37 -1.71
CA GLN A 409 -26.10 0.23 -0.78
C GLN A 409 -25.23 -0.98 -1.13
N LYS A 410 -25.86 -2.15 -1.34
CA LYS A 410 -25.16 -3.38 -1.74
C LYS A 410 -24.37 -3.17 -3.04
N TYR A 411 -25.01 -2.58 -4.06
CA TYR A 411 -24.37 -2.28 -5.33
C TYR A 411 -23.16 -1.36 -5.19
N VAL A 412 -23.32 -0.21 -4.53
CA VAL A 412 -22.23 0.76 -4.35
C VAL A 412 -21.06 0.13 -3.59
N ILE A 413 -21.35 -0.53 -2.46
CA ILE A 413 -20.32 -1.12 -1.60
C ILE A 413 -19.57 -2.25 -2.32
N GLU A 414 -20.29 -3.16 -3.00
CA GLU A 414 -19.67 -4.26 -3.76
C GLU A 414 -18.77 -3.73 -4.88
N ARG A 415 -19.22 -2.72 -5.63
CA ARG A 415 -18.45 -2.15 -6.74
C ARG A 415 -17.21 -1.40 -6.26
N VAL A 416 -17.33 -0.64 -5.17
CA VAL A 416 -16.18 0.00 -4.52
C VAL A 416 -15.18 -1.05 -4.04
N ARG A 417 -15.64 -2.09 -3.34
CA ARG A 417 -14.79 -3.19 -2.85
C ARG A 417 -14.08 -3.90 -4.01
N ASN A 418 -14.78 -4.24 -5.08
CA ASN A 418 -14.16 -4.93 -6.23
C ASN A 418 -13.09 -4.06 -6.89
N SER A 419 -13.39 -2.78 -7.08
CA SER A 419 -12.41 -1.80 -7.55
C SER A 419 -11.14 -1.82 -6.68
N LEU A 420 -11.30 -1.75 -5.36
CA LEU A 420 -10.19 -1.73 -4.40
C LEU A 420 -9.36 -3.02 -4.42
N MET A 421 -10.00 -4.20 -4.43
CA MET A 421 -9.28 -5.48 -4.43
C MET A 421 -8.47 -5.70 -5.72
N HIS A 422 -8.82 -5.02 -6.80
CA HIS A 422 -8.06 -5.02 -8.05
C HIS A 422 -7.15 -3.77 -8.20
N GLY A 423 -7.07 -2.91 -7.18
CA GLY A 423 -6.25 -1.70 -7.18
C GLY A 423 -6.75 -0.62 -8.14
N ASN A 424 -7.99 -0.67 -8.60
CA ASN A 424 -8.54 0.21 -9.63
C ASN A 424 -9.19 1.46 -9.03
N ILE A 425 -8.38 2.33 -8.46
CA ILE A 425 -8.79 3.62 -7.89
C ILE A 425 -8.05 4.76 -8.59
N ASN A 426 -8.74 5.86 -8.84
CA ASN A 426 -8.17 7.07 -9.43
C ASN A 426 -8.78 8.34 -8.81
N CYS A 427 -8.24 9.51 -9.15
CA CYS A 427 -8.80 10.80 -8.80
C CYS A 427 -8.86 11.76 -9.99
N GLU A 428 -9.85 12.64 -9.98
CA GLU A 428 -10.06 13.68 -10.99
C GLU A 428 -10.33 15.01 -10.29
N VAL A 429 -10.07 16.14 -10.98
CA VAL A 429 -10.43 17.48 -10.49
C VAL A 429 -11.70 17.96 -11.19
N THR A 430 -12.73 18.27 -10.39
CA THR A 430 -14.01 18.78 -10.89
C THR A 430 -13.93 20.25 -11.34
N LYS A 431 -14.98 20.74 -12.00
CA LYS A 431 -15.10 22.14 -12.41
C LYS A 431 -15.01 23.13 -11.24
N SER A 432 -15.49 22.73 -10.06
CA SER A 432 -15.44 23.50 -8.81
C SER A 432 -14.08 23.41 -8.09
N GLY A 433 -13.09 22.70 -8.65
CA GLY A 433 -11.79 22.47 -8.03
C GLY A 433 -11.83 21.48 -6.87
N GLU A 434 -12.84 20.60 -6.83
CA GLU A 434 -12.96 19.54 -5.84
C GLU A 434 -12.38 18.24 -6.35
N VAL A 435 -11.84 17.43 -5.44
CA VAL A 435 -11.29 16.11 -5.76
C VAL A 435 -12.42 15.09 -5.84
N LEU A 436 -12.55 14.46 -7.00
CA LEU A 436 -13.49 13.37 -7.26
C LEU A 436 -12.72 12.06 -7.25
N VAL A 437 -13.04 11.17 -6.31
CA VAL A 437 -12.49 9.82 -6.24
C VAL A 437 -13.27 8.91 -7.16
N VAL A 438 -12.58 8.07 -7.92
CA VAL A 438 -13.14 7.21 -8.97
C VAL A 438 -12.75 5.76 -8.70
N PHE A 439 -13.75 4.92 -8.48
CA PHE A 439 -13.62 3.47 -8.31
C PHE A 439 -14.10 2.77 -9.59
N THR A 440 -13.27 1.88 -10.16
CA THR A 440 -13.59 1.16 -11.40
C THR A 440 -13.59 -0.36 -11.19
N ASP A 441 -14.76 -1.00 -11.23
CA ASP A 441 -14.90 -2.46 -11.26
C ASP A 441 -14.85 -2.94 -12.73
N SER A 442 -13.66 -3.37 -13.16
CA SER A 442 -13.40 -3.84 -14.52
C SER A 442 -13.33 -5.37 -14.66
N PHE A 443 -13.88 -6.12 -13.70
CA PHE A 443 -13.77 -7.58 -13.66
C PHE A 443 -14.84 -8.29 -14.53
N ASN A 444 -14.48 -9.40 -15.20
CA ASN A 444 -15.38 -10.23 -16.01
C ASN A 444 -16.17 -9.47 -17.10
N LYS A 445 -15.49 -8.62 -17.89
CA LYS A 445 -16.09 -7.75 -18.93
C LYS A 445 -17.04 -6.67 -18.41
N ARG A 446 -17.17 -6.50 -17.08
CA ARG A 446 -17.84 -5.34 -16.49
C ARG A 446 -16.90 -4.14 -16.54
N ASN A 447 -17.47 -2.93 -16.47
CA ASN A 447 -16.72 -1.68 -16.38
C ASN A 447 -17.60 -0.66 -15.65
N ASP A 448 -17.89 -0.96 -14.39
CA ASP A 448 -18.80 -0.17 -13.57
C ASP A 448 -17.98 0.89 -12.83
N VAL A 449 -18.37 2.15 -12.97
CA VAL A 449 -17.68 3.28 -12.35
C VAL A 449 -18.54 3.88 -11.25
N ILE A 450 -17.98 3.93 -10.04
CA ILE A 450 -18.55 4.62 -8.89
C ILE A 450 -17.69 5.84 -8.59
N LYS A 451 -18.29 7.03 -8.43
CA LYS A 451 -17.56 8.26 -8.10
C LYS A 451 -18.13 8.93 -6.86
N ILE A 452 -17.29 9.64 -6.11
CA ILE A 452 -17.69 10.41 -4.93
C ILE A 452 -16.68 11.54 -4.68
N LEU A 453 -17.13 12.70 -4.19
CA LEU A 453 -16.21 13.75 -3.78
C LEU A 453 -15.40 13.30 -2.55
N LEU A 454 -14.14 13.70 -2.45
CA LEU A 454 -13.28 13.31 -1.33
C LEU A 454 -13.86 13.71 0.04
N CYS A 455 -14.46 14.90 0.14
CA CYS A 455 -15.14 15.35 1.35
C CYS A 455 -16.34 14.46 1.72
N ASP A 456 -17.16 14.11 0.74
CA ASP A 456 -18.31 13.22 0.94
C ASP A 456 -17.87 11.79 1.29
N LEU A 457 -16.76 11.32 0.72
CA LEU A 457 -16.18 10.02 1.07
C LEU A 457 -15.73 10.00 2.54
N LYS A 458 -15.09 11.07 3.02
CA LYS A 458 -14.73 11.19 4.45
C LYS A 458 -15.97 11.17 5.34
N CYS A 459 -17.05 11.87 4.95
CA CYS A 459 -18.33 11.82 5.66
C CYS A 459 -18.93 10.40 5.65
N PHE A 460 -18.89 9.71 4.50
CA PHE A 460 -19.33 8.32 4.38
C PHE A 460 -18.59 7.40 5.35
N LEU A 461 -17.25 7.50 5.38
CA LEU A 461 -16.38 6.68 6.22
C LEU A 461 -16.50 6.97 7.72
N ASN A 462 -17.23 8.03 8.13
CA ASN A 462 -17.53 8.36 9.52
C ASN A 462 -18.90 7.85 9.98
N GLN A 463 -19.68 7.19 9.11
CA GLN A 463 -20.97 6.62 9.49
C GLN A 463 -20.78 5.47 10.49
N LYS A 464 -21.45 5.55 11.65
CA LYS A 464 -21.37 4.53 12.71
C LYS A 464 -21.79 3.14 12.24
N ALA A 465 -22.75 3.07 11.30
CA ALA A 465 -23.26 1.82 10.75
C ALA A 465 -22.16 0.95 10.10
N LEU A 466 -21.09 1.56 9.57
CA LEU A 466 -19.99 0.82 8.92
C LEU A 466 -19.14 0.00 9.91
N TYR A 467 -19.16 0.36 11.19
CA TYR A 467 -18.28 -0.22 12.22
C TYR A 467 -19.07 -0.92 13.33
N THR A 468 -20.38 -1.10 13.15
CA THR A 468 -21.22 -1.80 14.13
C THR A 468 -20.93 -3.30 14.10
N GLY A 469 -21.00 -3.95 15.27
CA GLY A 469 -20.81 -5.40 15.39
C GLY A 469 -19.37 -5.90 15.22
N ILE A 470 -18.38 -5.01 15.21
CA ILE A 470 -16.95 -5.40 15.24
C ILE A 470 -16.56 -5.65 16.71
N PRO A 471 -16.01 -6.83 17.07
CA PRO A 471 -15.55 -7.10 18.42
C PRO A 471 -14.54 -6.07 18.92
N GLY A 472 -14.66 -5.63 20.17
CA GLY A 472 -13.70 -4.70 20.76
C GLY A 472 -12.29 -5.30 20.89
N GLN A 473 -12.20 -6.60 21.15
CA GLN A 473 -10.94 -7.30 21.41
C GLN A 473 -10.86 -8.64 20.66
N THR A 474 -9.65 -9.19 20.54
CA THR A 474 -9.38 -10.53 19.97
C THR A 474 -8.26 -11.21 20.74
N ASP A 475 -8.31 -12.55 20.77
CA ASP A 475 -7.30 -13.42 21.38
C ASP A 475 -6.01 -13.44 20.56
N VAL A 476 -4.89 -13.71 21.25
CA VAL A 476 -3.55 -13.71 20.62
C VAL A 476 -2.79 -14.96 21.02
N LEU A 477 -2.13 -15.58 20.03
CA LEU A 477 -1.24 -16.71 20.23
C LEU A 477 0.19 -16.22 20.46
N LEU A 478 0.71 -16.43 21.67
CA LEU A 478 2.08 -16.08 22.05
C LEU A 478 3.00 -17.29 21.89
N MET A 479 4.10 -17.12 21.15
CA MET A 479 5.18 -18.11 21.10
C MET A 479 6.20 -17.83 22.21
N GLN A 480 6.26 -18.74 23.19
CA GLN A 480 7.31 -18.74 24.20
C GLN A 480 8.60 -19.32 23.61
N ARG A 481 9.75 -18.69 23.88
CA ARG A 481 11.05 -19.38 23.76
C ARG A 481 11.10 -20.40 24.89
N LYS A 482 11.41 -21.67 24.58
CA LYS A 482 12.00 -22.53 25.61
C LYS A 482 13.41 -22.00 25.88
N GLU A 483 13.69 -21.73 27.15
CA GLU A 483 15.00 -21.29 27.68
C GLU A 483 16.15 -22.19 27.21
#